data_AF-A0A1I2EFC9-F1
#
_entry.id   AF-A0A1I2EFC9-F1
#
_cell.length_a   1.000
_cell.length_b   1.000
_cell.length_c   1.000
_cell.angle_alpha   90.00
_cell.angle_beta   90.00
_cell.angle_gamma   90.00
#
_symmetry.space_group_name_H-M   'P 1'
#
loop_
_entity.id
_entity.type
_entity.pdbx_description
1 polymer ?
#
loop_
_entity_poly.entity_id
_entity_poly.type
_entity_poly.pdbx_seq_one_letter_code
_entity_poly.pdbx_strand_id
1 'polypeptide(L)'
;MTTTEWARRWAATWRAGWPAQDVEAIAALQAPHGDHWAGITRRFRGRDGLRAYLRECFDEETRPAEVWFAEPVVTGQTASVEYWAITHPGGEPLTIAGCTVLLFGRGGLVVEARDHSHAEPGAIRPDSHVFLPEHLRPAVDELHRAYPGGLPEADYLPLLAAVEDEFSDRNRAAVVAAFLGRDPLRVANDAAGERPSPGEVARVREILRRAAG
;
A
#
# COMPACT_ATOMS: atom_id res chain seq x y z
N MET A 1 -14.97 -14.35 -10.85
CA MET A 1 -14.39 -13.37 -9.90
C MET A 1 -15.48 -12.89 -8.97
N THR A 2 -15.16 -12.83 -7.68
CA THR A 2 -15.96 -12.33 -6.57
C THR A 2 -15.77 -10.82 -6.41
N THR A 3 -16.62 -10.16 -5.63
CA THR A 3 -16.45 -8.74 -5.26
C THR A 3 -15.07 -8.50 -4.62
N THR A 4 -14.59 -9.43 -3.79
CA THR A 4 -13.24 -9.37 -3.20
C THR A 4 -12.15 -9.38 -4.26
N GLU A 5 -12.22 -10.26 -5.25
CA GLU A 5 -11.23 -10.28 -6.33
C GLU A 5 -11.30 -9.01 -7.19
N TRP A 6 -12.49 -8.44 -7.41
CA TRP A 6 -12.64 -7.16 -8.12
C TRP A 6 -12.10 -5.97 -7.33
N ALA A 7 -12.36 -5.91 -6.02
CA ALA A 7 -11.85 -4.86 -5.16
C ALA A 7 -10.32 -4.92 -5.02
N ARG A 8 -9.76 -6.13 -4.91
CA ARG A 8 -8.30 -6.34 -4.92
C ARG A 8 -7.68 -5.92 -6.25
N ARG A 9 -8.32 -6.25 -7.38
CA ARG A 9 -7.90 -5.77 -8.70
C ARG A 9 -7.93 -4.25 -8.75
N TRP A 10 -9.00 -3.62 -8.28
CA TRP A 10 -9.11 -2.17 -8.23
C TRP A 10 -7.96 -1.54 -7.43
N ALA A 11 -7.73 -2.00 -6.19
CA ALA A 11 -6.66 -1.50 -5.34
C ALA A 11 -5.28 -1.71 -5.97
N ALA A 12 -5.04 -2.88 -6.58
CA ALA A 12 -3.78 -3.17 -7.25
C ALA A 12 -3.54 -2.28 -8.48
N THR A 13 -4.58 -2.03 -9.29
CA THR A 13 -4.50 -1.14 -10.45
C THR A 13 -4.26 0.30 -10.03
N TRP A 14 -4.92 0.81 -8.98
CA TRP A 14 -4.65 2.15 -8.47
C TRP A 14 -3.26 2.29 -7.88
N ARG A 15 -2.81 1.30 -7.10
CA ARG A 15 -1.45 1.27 -6.54
C ARG A 15 -0.36 1.35 -7.61
N ALA A 16 -0.58 0.72 -8.76
CA ALA A 16 0.35 0.78 -9.89
C ALA A 16 0.15 2.02 -10.77
N GLY A 17 -1.11 2.36 -11.04
CA GLY A 17 -1.50 3.37 -12.01
C GLY A 17 -1.33 4.80 -11.50
N TRP A 18 -1.50 5.07 -10.20
CA TRP A 18 -1.34 6.43 -9.67
C TRP A 18 0.11 6.91 -9.77
N PRO A 19 1.14 6.19 -9.27
CA PRO A 19 2.53 6.63 -9.44
C PRO A 19 2.97 6.72 -10.90
N ALA A 20 2.44 5.82 -11.75
CA ALA A 20 2.73 5.80 -13.19
C ALA A 20 1.87 6.77 -14.01
N GLN A 21 0.93 7.47 -13.37
CA GLN A 21 -0.06 8.33 -14.01
C GLN A 21 -0.83 7.65 -15.16
N ASP A 22 -1.11 6.34 -15.02
CA ASP A 22 -1.80 5.53 -16.02
C ASP A 22 -3.31 5.74 -15.98
N VAL A 23 -3.73 6.83 -16.62
CA VAL A 23 -5.13 7.25 -16.75
C VAL A 23 -6.01 6.14 -17.33
N GLU A 24 -5.52 5.42 -18.33
CA GLU A 24 -6.34 4.45 -19.07
C GLU A 24 -6.53 3.14 -18.29
N ALA A 25 -5.49 2.65 -17.61
CA ALA A 25 -5.62 1.47 -16.75
C ALA A 25 -6.65 1.71 -15.63
N ILE A 26 -6.61 2.90 -15.00
CA ILE A 26 -7.57 3.26 -13.96
C ILE A 26 -8.97 3.44 -14.56
N ALA A 27 -9.11 4.20 -15.65
CA ALA A 27 -10.41 4.45 -16.28
C ALA A 27 -11.09 3.18 -16.83
N ALA A 28 -10.31 2.18 -17.23
CA ALA A 28 -10.84 0.89 -17.71
C ALA A 28 -11.65 0.13 -16.64
N LEU A 29 -11.38 0.36 -15.35
CA LEU A 29 -12.12 -0.24 -14.24
C LEU A 29 -13.50 0.38 -14.02
N GLN A 30 -13.73 1.61 -14.50
CA GLN A 30 -15.03 2.28 -14.43
C GLN A 30 -15.99 1.68 -15.46
N ALA A 31 -17.23 1.47 -15.06
CA ALA A 31 -18.32 1.18 -15.99
C ALA A 31 -18.50 2.37 -16.97
N PRO A 32 -18.97 2.12 -18.21
CA PRO A 32 -19.20 3.19 -19.19
C PRO A 32 -20.06 4.36 -18.68
N HIS A 33 -20.99 4.07 -17.76
CA HIS A 33 -21.88 5.04 -17.13
C HIS A 33 -21.63 5.19 -15.62
N GLY A 34 -20.53 4.67 -15.10
CA GLY A 34 -20.23 4.73 -13.66
C GLY A 34 -19.93 6.15 -13.20
N ASP A 35 -20.21 6.48 -11.95
CA ASP A 35 -19.90 7.78 -11.37
C ASP A 35 -18.68 7.69 -10.45
N HIS A 36 -17.79 8.66 -10.53
CA HIS A 36 -16.73 8.89 -9.55
C HIS A 36 -16.99 10.21 -8.83
N TRP A 37 -16.97 10.18 -7.50
CA TRP A 37 -17.14 11.35 -6.66
C TRP A 37 -15.82 11.65 -5.94
N ALA A 38 -15.15 12.72 -6.35
CA ALA A 38 -13.95 13.23 -5.68
C ALA A 38 -14.39 14.15 -4.52
N GLY A 39 -14.60 13.56 -3.34
CA GLY A 39 -15.25 14.24 -2.24
C GLY A 39 -16.78 14.33 -2.41
N ILE A 40 -17.41 15.18 -1.59
CA ILE A 40 -18.89 15.21 -1.46
C ILE A 40 -19.58 15.85 -2.68
N THR A 41 -18.90 16.76 -3.40
CA THR A 41 -19.55 17.65 -4.38
C THR A 41 -19.07 17.50 -5.82
N ARG A 42 -17.89 16.91 -6.06
CA ARG A 42 -17.32 16.83 -7.41
C ARG A 42 -17.61 15.48 -8.05
N ARG A 43 -18.62 15.44 -8.91
CA ARG A 43 -19.05 14.24 -9.64
C ARG A 43 -18.49 14.20 -11.06
N PHE A 44 -17.94 13.05 -11.44
CA PHE A 44 -17.41 12.76 -12.76
C PHE A 44 -18.10 11.52 -13.35
N ARG A 45 -18.79 11.69 -14.48
CA ARG A 45 -19.63 10.64 -15.07
C ARG A 45 -18.92 9.88 -16.19
N GLY A 46 -19.07 8.57 -16.16
CA GLY A 46 -18.53 7.64 -17.14
C GLY A 46 -17.01 7.63 -17.15
N ARG A 47 -16.45 6.90 -18.12
CA ARG A 47 -14.99 6.81 -18.29
C ARG A 47 -14.38 8.16 -18.65
N ASP A 48 -15.05 8.95 -19.48
CA ASP A 48 -14.52 10.24 -19.91
C ASP A 48 -14.47 11.26 -18.77
N GLY A 49 -15.48 11.26 -17.89
CA GLY A 49 -15.44 12.06 -16.67
C GLY A 49 -14.28 11.66 -15.76
N LEU A 50 -14.10 10.36 -15.52
CA LEU A 50 -12.99 9.86 -14.70
C LEU A 50 -11.63 10.20 -15.31
N ARG A 51 -11.46 10.07 -16.63
CA ARG A 51 -10.23 10.50 -17.33
C ARG A 51 -9.94 11.97 -17.16
N ALA A 52 -10.97 12.83 -17.26
CA ALA A 52 -10.81 14.26 -17.07
C ALA A 52 -10.33 14.58 -15.66
N TYR A 53 -10.92 13.95 -14.63
CA TYR A 53 -10.48 14.07 -13.24
C TYR A 53 -9.03 13.61 -13.05
N LEU A 54 -8.67 12.42 -13.57
CA LEU A 54 -7.32 11.89 -13.41
C LEU A 54 -6.26 12.77 -14.09
N ARG A 55 -6.54 13.29 -15.29
CA ARG A 55 -5.64 14.22 -15.99
C ARG A 55 -5.46 15.51 -15.22
N GLU A 56 -6.55 16.09 -14.71
CA GLU A 56 -6.48 17.27 -13.83
C GLU A 56 -5.53 17.03 -12.64
N CYS A 57 -5.70 15.91 -11.93
CA CYS A 57 -4.83 15.59 -10.79
C CYS A 57 -3.38 15.28 -11.19
N PHE A 58 -3.16 14.56 -12.28
CA PHE A 58 -1.83 14.12 -12.70
C PHE A 58 -1.03 15.22 -13.41
N ASP A 59 -1.67 16.18 -14.07
CA ASP A 59 -0.99 17.31 -14.73
C ASP A 59 -0.34 18.27 -13.71
N GLU A 60 -0.85 18.31 -12.48
CA GLU A 60 -0.27 19.11 -11.39
C GLU A 60 0.95 18.46 -10.74
N GLU A 61 1.12 17.14 -10.92
CA GLU A 61 2.14 16.34 -10.26
C GLU A 61 3.51 16.51 -10.89
N THR A 62 4.49 16.87 -10.06
CA THR A 62 5.87 17.09 -10.52
C THR A 62 6.76 15.86 -10.35
N ARG A 63 6.29 14.86 -9.60
CA ARG A 63 7.03 13.63 -9.26
C ARG A 63 6.03 12.48 -9.11
N PRO A 64 6.45 11.22 -9.31
CA PRO A 64 5.60 10.07 -9.02
C PRO A 64 5.12 10.09 -7.57
N ALA A 65 3.82 9.85 -7.36
CA ALA A 65 3.26 9.70 -6.02
C ALA A 65 3.76 8.42 -5.34
N GLU A 66 3.92 8.46 -4.02
CA GLU A 66 4.04 7.25 -3.20
C GLU A 66 2.66 6.89 -2.68
N VAL A 67 2.19 5.65 -2.90
CA VAL A 67 0.83 5.26 -2.55
C VAL A 67 0.75 3.93 -1.81
N TRP A 68 -0.18 3.86 -0.86
CA TRP A 68 -0.52 2.67 -0.09
C TRP A 68 -2.03 2.43 -0.20
N PHE A 69 -2.41 1.17 -0.39
CA PHE A 69 -3.80 0.74 -0.44
C PHE A 69 -3.97 -0.47 0.47
N ALA A 70 -4.94 -0.40 1.38
CA ALA A 70 -5.21 -1.46 2.33
C ALA A 70 -5.92 -2.64 1.65
N GLU A 71 -6.00 -3.76 2.36
CA GLU A 71 -6.84 -4.88 1.97
C GLU A 71 -8.32 -4.45 1.94
N PRO A 72 -9.07 -4.67 0.84
CA PRO A 72 -10.45 -4.22 0.75
C PRO A 72 -11.39 -4.91 1.76
N VAL A 73 -12.24 -4.13 2.43
CA VAL A 73 -13.36 -4.64 3.22
C VAL A 73 -14.58 -4.75 2.34
N VAL A 74 -15.18 -5.94 2.23
CA VAL A 74 -16.20 -6.25 1.22
C VAL A 74 -17.50 -6.70 1.86
N THR A 75 -18.63 -6.17 1.40
CA THR A 75 -19.97 -6.63 1.77
C THR A 75 -20.90 -6.62 0.56
N GLY A 76 -21.41 -7.80 0.18
CA GLY A 76 -22.23 -7.95 -1.03
C GLY A 76 -21.51 -7.48 -2.31
N GLN A 77 -22.02 -6.42 -2.93
CA GLN A 77 -21.45 -5.83 -4.14
C GLN A 77 -20.62 -4.57 -3.87
N THR A 78 -20.46 -4.18 -2.61
CA THR A 78 -19.68 -3.01 -2.22
C THR A 78 -18.35 -3.39 -1.61
N ALA A 79 -17.38 -2.49 -1.75
CA ALA A 79 -16.10 -2.58 -1.07
C ALA A 79 -15.68 -1.21 -0.54
N SER A 80 -14.94 -1.20 0.56
CA SER A 80 -14.26 -0.01 1.08
C SER A 80 -12.76 -0.27 1.01
N VAL A 81 -12.01 0.67 0.45
CA VAL A 81 -10.55 0.57 0.33
C VAL A 81 -9.92 1.82 0.91
N GLU A 82 -9.25 1.68 2.06
CA GLU A 82 -8.43 2.75 2.64
C GLU A 82 -7.18 2.95 1.80
N TYR A 83 -6.77 4.20 1.65
CA TYR A 83 -5.57 4.58 0.93
C TYR A 83 -4.83 5.72 1.62
N TRP A 84 -3.54 5.76 1.36
CA TRP A 84 -2.64 6.85 1.71
C TRP A 84 -1.81 7.20 0.49
N ALA A 85 -1.57 8.48 0.25
CA ALA A 85 -0.75 8.95 -0.85
C ALA A 85 0.10 10.14 -0.41
N ILE A 86 1.33 10.19 -0.88
CA ILE A 86 2.17 11.39 -0.85
C ILE A 86 2.31 11.84 -2.31
N THR A 87 1.69 12.97 -2.62
CA THR A 87 1.68 13.64 -3.93
C THR A 87 2.58 14.88 -3.89
N HIS A 88 2.88 15.45 -5.06
CA HIS A 88 3.74 16.61 -5.25
C HIS A 88 3.14 17.66 -6.22
N PRO A 89 1.90 18.14 -5.97
CA PRO A 89 1.28 19.16 -6.81
C PRO A 89 2.12 20.45 -6.75
N GLY A 90 2.59 20.92 -7.91
CA GLY A 90 3.41 22.13 -8.00
C GLY A 90 4.78 22.04 -7.32
N GLY A 91 5.27 20.84 -6.97
CA GLY A 91 6.61 20.61 -6.44
C GLY A 91 6.69 20.36 -4.93
N GLU A 92 5.66 20.77 -4.18
CA GLU A 92 5.61 20.63 -2.73
C GLU A 92 4.86 19.37 -2.31
N PRO A 93 5.31 18.65 -1.27
CA PRO A 93 4.66 17.42 -0.85
C PRO A 93 3.30 17.70 -0.21
N LEU A 94 2.31 16.90 -0.58
CA LEU A 94 0.98 16.88 -0.01
C LEU A 94 0.61 15.44 0.35
N THR A 95 0.22 15.20 1.59
CA THR A 95 -0.27 13.89 2.03
C THR A 95 -1.79 13.84 1.88
N ILE A 96 -2.31 12.79 1.25
CA ILE A 96 -3.74 12.52 1.13
C ILE A 96 -4.03 11.17 1.79
N ALA A 97 -4.93 11.15 2.76
CA ALA A 97 -5.38 9.93 3.43
C ALA A 97 -6.90 9.85 3.37
N GLY A 98 -7.43 8.66 3.08
CA GLY A 98 -8.88 8.52 2.92
C GLY A 98 -9.33 7.11 2.63
N CYS A 99 -10.59 7.00 2.26
CA CYS A 99 -11.21 5.75 1.86
C CYS A 99 -12.09 5.95 0.64
N THR A 100 -11.97 5.04 -0.33
CA THR A 100 -12.88 4.94 -1.47
C THR A 100 -13.93 3.88 -1.19
N VAL A 101 -15.20 4.28 -1.25
CA VAL A 101 -16.35 3.36 -1.22
C VAL A 101 -16.75 3.04 -2.65
N LEU A 102 -16.74 1.75 -2.98
CA LEU A 102 -16.96 1.21 -4.32
C LEU A 102 -18.27 0.42 -4.38
N LEU A 103 -19.01 0.58 -5.46
CA LEU A 103 -20.09 -0.31 -5.88
C LEU A 103 -19.73 -0.98 -7.20
N PHE A 104 -19.73 -2.31 -7.22
CA PHE A 104 -19.44 -3.09 -8.41
C PHE A 104 -20.70 -3.55 -9.14
N GLY A 105 -20.72 -3.31 -10.46
CA GLY A 105 -21.74 -3.82 -11.36
C GLY A 105 -21.36 -5.15 -12.03
N ARG A 106 -22.03 -5.47 -13.14
CA ARG A 106 -21.71 -6.66 -13.94
C ARG A 106 -20.28 -6.59 -14.46
N GLY A 107 -19.60 -7.74 -14.50
CA GLY A 107 -18.23 -7.85 -15.00
C GLY A 107 -17.15 -7.26 -14.08
N GLY A 108 -17.52 -6.84 -12.86
CA GLY A 108 -16.59 -6.25 -11.90
C GLY A 108 -16.12 -4.85 -12.25
N LEU A 109 -16.93 -4.12 -13.03
CA LEU A 109 -16.70 -2.71 -13.29
C LEU A 109 -17.35 -1.86 -12.18
N VAL A 110 -16.68 -0.77 -11.84
CA VAL A 110 -17.15 0.18 -10.83
C VAL A 110 -18.27 1.02 -11.41
N VAL A 111 -19.48 0.90 -10.84
CA VAL A 111 -20.63 1.74 -11.22
C VAL A 111 -20.74 2.99 -10.37
N GLU A 112 -20.15 2.97 -9.17
CA GLU A 112 -20.01 4.15 -8.33
C GLU A 112 -18.73 4.04 -7.48
N ALA A 113 -17.93 5.10 -7.45
CA ALA A 113 -16.83 5.31 -6.52
C ALA A 113 -17.04 6.63 -5.78
N ARG A 114 -16.83 6.64 -4.46
CA ARG A 114 -16.90 7.84 -3.62
C ARG A 114 -15.67 7.94 -2.75
N ASP A 115 -14.93 9.03 -2.90
CA ASP A 115 -13.73 9.30 -2.11
C ASP A 115 -14.07 10.17 -0.92
N HIS A 116 -13.70 9.69 0.26
CA HIS A 116 -13.75 10.42 1.51
C HIS A 116 -12.33 10.59 2.03
N SER A 117 -11.74 11.77 1.83
CA SER A 117 -10.33 12.00 2.10
C SER A 117 -10.07 13.34 2.78
N HIS A 118 -8.92 13.39 3.45
CA HIS A 118 -8.30 14.59 3.98
C HIS A 118 -6.95 14.79 3.31
N ALA A 119 -6.56 16.05 3.12
CA ALA A 119 -5.26 16.40 2.57
C ALA A 119 -4.54 17.35 3.53
N GLU A 120 -3.27 17.06 3.81
CA GLU A 120 -2.42 17.81 4.72
C GLU A 120 -1.05 18.08 4.07
N PRO A 121 -0.53 19.32 4.10
CA PRO A 121 0.80 19.63 3.58
C PRO A 121 1.89 18.81 4.26
N GLY A 122 2.91 18.41 3.50
CA GLY A 122 4.04 17.63 3.97
C GLY A 122 4.04 16.19 3.47
N ALA A 123 5.21 15.55 3.58
CA ALA A 123 5.40 14.14 3.25
C ALA A 123 5.28 13.30 4.54
N ILE A 124 4.05 13.01 4.94
CA ILE A 124 3.76 12.22 6.14
C ILE A 124 3.57 10.77 5.70
N ARG A 125 4.42 9.87 6.18
CA ARG A 125 4.29 8.44 5.87
C ARG A 125 3.23 7.81 6.77
N PRO A 126 2.43 6.86 6.26
CA PRO A 126 1.50 6.12 7.10
C PRO A 126 2.26 5.22 8.08
N ASP A 127 1.59 4.81 9.15
CA ASP A 127 2.00 3.60 9.84
C ASP A 127 1.84 2.41 8.89
N SER A 128 2.97 1.93 8.41
CA SER A 128 3.10 0.85 7.45
C SER A 128 2.37 -0.44 7.86
N HIS A 129 2.14 -0.68 9.16
CA HIS A 129 1.37 -1.83 9.63
C HIS A 129 -0.08 -1.83 9.12
N VAL A 130 -0.69 -0.66 8.96
CA VAL A 130 -2.08 -0.51 8.48
C VAL A 130 -2.25 -1.04 7.06
N PHE A 131 -1.23 -0.86 6.22
CA PHE A 131 -1.25 -1.18 4.79
C PHE A 131 -0.60 -2.53 4.45
N LEU A 132 -0.19 -3.30 5.46
CA LEU A 132 0.25 -4.68 5.25
C LEU A 132 -0.93 -5.62 4.98
N PRO A 133 -0.75 -6.63 4.10
CA PRO A 133 -1.66 -7.76 4.02
C PRO A 133 -1.90 -8.38 5.40
N GLU A 134 -3.15 -8.70 5.72
CA GLU A 134 -3.56 -9.18 7.05
C GLU A 134 -2.71 -10.37 7.54
N HIS A 135 -2.40 -11.32 6.65
CA HIS A 135 -1.58 -12.48 6.98
C HIS A 135 -0.11 -12.17 7.32
N LEU A 136 0.38 -10.95 7.04
CA LEU A 136 1.74 -10.50 7.38
C LEU A 136 1.80 -9.67 8.66
N ARG A 137 0.67 -9.18 9.16
CA ARG A 137 0.61 -8.38 10.38
C ARG A 137 1.13 -9.12 11.62
N PRO A 138 0.79 -10.40 11.86
CA PRO A 138 1.32 -11.15 13.00
C PRO A 138 2.85 -11.22 13.02
N ALA A 139 3.50 -11.28 11.86
CA ALA A 139 4.96 -11.30 11.77
C ALA A 139 5.57 -9.96 12.23
N VAL A 140 4.94 -8.83 11.92
CA VAL A 140 5.37 -7.52 12.42
C VAL A 140 5.19 -7.42 13.94
N ASP A 141 4.06 -7.92 14.46
CA ASP A 141 3.81 -7.99 15.91
C ASP A 141 4.89 -8.85 16.61
N GLU A 142 5.27 -9.97 16.01
CA GLU A 142 6.37 -10.82 16.48
C GLU A 142 7.71 -10.08 16.51
N LEU A 143 8.03 -9.30 15.47
CA LEU A 143 9.25 -8.48 15.45
C LEU A 143 9.24 -7.41 16.54
N HIS A 144 8.10 -6.75 16.78
CA HIS A 144 7.98 -5.80 17.89
C HIS A 144 8.13 -6.47 19.26
N ARG A 145 7.61 -7.70 19.44
CA ARG A 145 7.84 -8.48 20.67
C ARG A 145 9.29 -8.89 20.84
N ALA A 146 9.96 -9.26 19.75
CA ALA A 146 11.38 -9.64 19.76
C ALA A 146 12.31 -8.44 20.03
N TYR A 147 11.92 -7.25 19.59
CA TYR A 147 12.71 -6.03 19.67
C TYR A 147 11.91 -4.85 20.27
N PRO A 148 11.51 -4.92 21.56
CA PRO A 148 10.67 -3.90 22.18
C PRO A 148 11.34 -2.52 22.28
N GLY A 149 12.68 -2.47 22.28
CA GLY A 149 13.47 -1.23 22.26
C GLY A 149 13.88 -0.75 20.86
N GLY A 150 13.37 -1.39 19.81
CA GLY A 150 13.84 -1.19 18.43
C GLY A 150 14.96 -2.16 18.03
N LEU A 151 15.21 -2.24 16.72
CA LEU A 151 16.20 -3.16 16.14
C LEU A 151 17.62 -2.59 16.29
N PRO A 152 18.55 -3.29 16.98
CA PRO A 152 19.96 -2.92 16.96
C PRO A 152 20.52 -2.95 15.54
N GLU A 153 21.40 -2.02 15.19
CA GLU A 153 21.99 -1.95 13.84
C GLU A 153 22.69 -3.26 13.45
N ALA A 154 23.40 -3.88 14.41
CA ALA A 154 24.07 -5.17 14.23
C ALA A 154 23.11 -6.36 13.96
N ASP A 155 21.80 -6.19 14.18
CA ASP A 155 20.79 -7.22 13.96
C ASP A 155 20.07 -7.06 12.63
N TYR A 156 20.27 -5.95 11.91
CA TYR A 156 19.51 -5.65 10.70
C TYR A 156 19.71 -6.67 9.57
N LEU A 157 20.94 -6.85 9.09
CA LEU A 157 21.21 -7.85 8.05
C LEU A 157 20.98 -9.28 8.54
N PRO A 158 21.39 -9.65 9.78
CA PRO A 158 21.05 -10.96 10.35
C PRO A 158 19.54 -11.25 10.42
N LEU A 159 18.70 -10.25 10.70
CA LEU A 159 17.24 -10.39 10.70
C LEU A 159 16.71 -10.69 9.30
N LEU A 160 17.16 -9.95 8.28
CA LEU A 160 16.77 -10.21 6.89
C LEU A 160 17.11 -11.64 6.46
N ALA A 161 18.30 -12.12 6.82
CA ALA A 161 18.70 -13.50 6.54
C ALA A 161 17.94 -14.54 7.41
N ALA A 162 17.59 -14.19 8.65
CA ALA A 162 16.92 -15.12 9.57
C ALA A 162 15.53 -15.53 9.07
N VAL A 163 14.77 -14.60 8.49
CA VAL A 163 13.39 -14.78 8.02
C VAL A 163 13.29 -15.11 6.52
N GLU A 164 14.42 -15.30 5.83
CA GLU A 164 14.47 -15.61 4.39
C GLU A 164 13.71 -16.89 4.03
N ASP A 165 13.77 -17.92 4.86
CA ASP A 165 13.11 -19.21 4.61
C ASP A 165 11.59 -19.16 4.85
N GLU A 166 11.10 -18.14 5.56
CA GLU A 166 9.70 -18.00 5.98
C GLU A 166 8.86 -17.19 4.99
N PHE A 167 9.50 -16.28 4.25
CA PHE A 167 8.83 -15.33 3.38
C PHE A 167 9.46 -15.28 1.99
N SER A 168 8.65 -15.01 0.97
CA SER A 168 9.20 -14.55 -0.31
C SER A 168 9.98 -13.26 -0.12
N ASP A 169 10.93 -12.95 -1.02
CA ASP A 169 11.73 -11.71 -0.96
C ASP A 169 10.85 -10.45 -0.78
N ARG A 170 9.71 -10.43 -1.48
CA ARG A 170 8.72 -9.34 -1.40
C ARG A 170 8.07 -9.26 -0.02
N ASN A 171 7.62 -10.38 0.54
CA ASN A 171 6.96 -10.40 1.84
C ASN A 171 7.96 -10.11 2.97
N ARG A 172 9.18 -10.64 2.88
CA ARG A 172 10.27 -10.31 3.80
C ARG A 172 10.52 -8.80 3.84
N ALA A 173 10.70 -8.19 2.66
CA ALA A 173 10.94 -6.77 2.56
C ALA A 173 9.75 -5.95 3.13
N ALA A 174 8.52 -6.37 2.83
CA ALA A 174 7.32 -5.71 3.35
C ALA A 174 7.23 -5.77 4.89
N VAL A 175 7.43 -6.95 5.49
CA VAL A 175 7.36 -7.16 6.95
C VAL A 175 8.44 -6.35 7.66
N VAL A 176 9.69 -6.44 7.22
CA VAL A 176 10.81 -5.76 7.89
C VAL A 176 10.76 -4.24 7.67
N ALA A 177 10.37 -3.79 6.48
CA ALA A 177 10.16 -2.38 6.23
C ALA A 177 9.05 -1.81 7.10
N ALA A 178 7.97 -2.56 7.30
CA ALA A 178 6.88 -2.11 8.15
C ALA A 178 7.29 -2.00 9.61
N PHE A 179 7.97 -3.03 10.13
CA PHE A 179 8.52 -3.02 11.48
C PHE A 179 9.49 -1.84 11.73
N LEU A 180 10.26 -1.44 10.73
CA LEU A 180 11.25 -0.36 10.83
C LEU A 180 10.75 1.02 10.41
N GLY A 181 9.52 1.14 9.88
CA GLY A 181 9.04 2.37 9.25
C GLY A 181 9.89 2.83 8.04
N ARG A 182 10.43 1.88 7.26
CA ARG A 182 11.33 2.13 6.12
C ARG A 182 10.65 1.87 4.78
N ASP A 183 11.33 2.26 3.70
CA ASP A 183 10.94 1.90 2.33
C ASP A 183 11.23 0.41 2.04
N PRO A 184 10.23 -0.40 1.64
CA PRO A 184 10.42 -1.80 1.30
C PRO A 184 11.39 -2.05 0.14
N LEU A 185 11.54 -1.13 -0.82
CA LEU A 185 12.52 -1.30 -1.90
C LEU A 185 13.95 -1.21 -1.37
N ARG A 186 14.20 -0.29 -0.43
CA ARG A 186 15.50 -0.19 0.24
C ARG A 186 15.81 -1.45 1.03
N VAL A 187 14.84 -1.97 1.78
CA VAL A 187 14.98 -3.21 2.54
C VAL A 187 15.23 -4.42 1.61
N ALA A 188 14.55 -4.49 0.47
CA ALA A 188 14.76 -5.55 -0.52
C ALA A 188 16.19 -5.49 -1.11
N ASN A 189 16.69 -4.29 -1.41
CA ASN A 189 18.05 -4.09 -1.91
C ASN A 189 19.10 -4.50 -0.86
N ASP A 190 18.91 -4.11 0.41
CA ASP A 190 19.82 -4.47 1.49
C ASP A 190 19.87 -6.00 1.69
N ALA A 191 18.71 -6.67 1.59
CA ALA A 191 18.62 -8.13 1.70
C ALA A 191 19.35 -8.89 0.58
N ALA A 192 19.52 -8.28 -0.60
CA ALA A 192 20.27 -8.84 -1.71
C ALA A 192 21.79 -8.56 -1.63
N GLY A 193 22.23 -7.77 -0.65
CA GLY A 193 23.60 -7.32 -0.49
C GLY A 193 24.50 -8.30 0.28
N GLU A 194 25.27 -7.75 1.22
CA GLU A 194 26.23 -8.52 2.02
C GLU A 194 25.52 -9.53 2.93
N ARG A 195 26.02 -10.77 2.93
CA ARG A 195 25.45 -11.83 3.78
C ARG A 195 26.10 -11.81 5.16
N PRO A 196 25.31 -11.76 6.24
CA PRO A 196 25.81 -11.88 7.60
C PRO A 196 26.38 -13.27 7.86
N SER A 197 27.21 -13.40 8.89
CA SER A 197 27.77 -14.70 9.27
C SER A 197 26.68 -15.65 9.82
N PRO A 198 26.84 -16.98 9.66
CA PRO A 198 25.88 -17.95 10.20
C PRO A 198 25.64 -17.81 11.71
N GLY A 199 26.66 -17.37 12.47
CA GLY A 199 26.55 -17.15 13.91
C GLY A 199 25.66 -15.97 14.27
N GLU A 200 25.72 -14.88 13.50
CA GLU A 200 24.85 -13.72 13.70
C GLU A 200 23.40 -14.04 13.36
N VAL A 201 23.16 -14.79 12.27
CA VAL A 201 21.82 -15.26 11.90
C VAL A 201 21.25 -16.20 12.97
N ALA A 202 22.05 -17.14 13.46
CA ALA A 202 21.63 -18.07 14.51
C ALA A 202 21.24 -17.34 15.81
N ARG A 203 21.97 -16.28 16.18
CA ARG A 203 21.65 -15.42 17.33
C ARG A 203 20.31 -14.72 17.13
N VAL A 204 20.05 -14.12 15.98
CA VAL A 204 18.75 -13.46 15.72
C VAL A 204 17.61 -14.47 15.71
N ARG A 205 17.79 -15.65 15.10
CA ARG A 205 16.78 -16.73 15.16
C ARG A 205 16.46 -17.16 16.59
N GLU A 206 17.42 -17.13 17.50
CA GLU A 206 17.18 -17.39 18.92
C GLU A 206 16.35 -16.30 19.59
N ILE A 207 16.61 -15.02 19.26
CA ILE A 207 15.81 -13.89 19.74
C ILE A 207 14.34 -14.05 19.30
N LEU A 208 14.12 -14.31 18.00
CA LEU A 208 12.78 -14.52 17.44
C LEU A 208 12.05 -15.69 18.12
N ARG A 209 12.73 -16.82 18.31
CA ARG A 209 12.14 -18.01 18.97
C ARG A 209 11.74 -17.74 20.42
N ARG A 210 12.51 -16.94 21.17
CA ARG A 210 12.18 -16.57 22.55
C ARG A 210 10.98 -15.63 22.65
N ALA A 211 10.75 -14.81 21.63
CA ALA A 211 9.62 -13.89 21.59
C ALA A 211 8.31 -14.56 21.16
N ALA A 212 8.38 -15.73 20.53
CA ALA A 212 7.23 -16.51 20.08
C ALA A 212 6.66 -17.45 21.16
N GLY A 213 7.38 -17.69 22.26
CA GLY A 213 6.97 -18.53 23.39
C GLY A 213 6.55 -17.72 24.61
#